data_AF-A0A4Y1RYX7-F1
#
_entry.id   AF-A0A4Y1RYX7-F1
#
_cell.length_a   1.000
_cell.length_b   1.000
_cell.length_c   1.000
_cell.angle_alpha   90.00
_cell.angle_beta   90.00
_cell.angle_gamma   90.00
#
_symmetry.space_group_name_H-M   'P 1'
#
loop_
_entity.id
_entity.type
_entity.pdbx_description
1 polymer ?
#
loop_
_entity_poly.entity_id
_entity_poly.type
_entity_poly.pdbx_seq_one_letter_code
_entity_poly.pdbx_strand_id
1 'polypeptide(L)'
;MIIDDIFAFSVAAEIIKDDDIEPCSIDECTQRQDWPKWKDAIQAELNSLEKRSVFGHIVPTPPNVNPVGYKWVFTRKRNEKNEISRYKATRCARFFTKAWN
;
A
#
# COMPACT_ATOMS: atom_id res chain seq x y z
N MET A 1 38.28 1.72 9.34
CA MET A 1 37.46 2.82 8.80
C MET A 1 36.08 2.65 9.38
N ILE A 2 35.80 3.28 10.52
CA ILE A 2 34.46 3.28 11.12
C ILE A 2 33.70 4.31 10.31
N ILE A 3 32.75 3.86 9.51
CA ILE A 3 31.76 4.77 8.93
C ILE A 3 30.91 5.17 10.13
N ASP A 4 30.99 6.43 10.55
CA ASP A 4 30.17 6.95 11.65
C ASP A 4 28.69 6.69 11.31
N ASP A 5 27.96 6.02 12.20
CA ASP A 5 26.53 5.74 12.03
C ASP A 5 25.73 7.03 11.76
N ILE A 6 26.24 8.16 12.25
CA ILE A 6 25.73 9.51 12.00
C ILE A 6 25.87 9.90 10.52
N PHE A 7 27.01 9.61 9.90
CA PHE A 7 27.27 9.89 8.49
C PHE A 7 26.45 8.95 7.60
N ALA A 8 26.38 7.66 7.96
CA ALA A 8 25.54 6.70 7.25
C ALA A 8 24.05 7.08 7.29
N PHE A 9 23.54 7.52 8.46
CA PHE A 9 22.16 7.96 8.61
C PHE A 9 21.87 9.24 7.81
N SER A 10 22.77 10.22 7.86
CA SER A 10 22.62 11.49 7.12
C SER A 10 22.59 11.27 5.61
N VAL A 11 23.52 10.45 5.09
CA VAL A 11 23.55 10.06 3.67
C VAL A 11 22.29 9.28 3.29
N ALA A 12 21.82 8.36 4.14
CA ALA A 12 20.59 7.62 3.87
C ALA A 12 19.35 8.54 3.84
N ALA A 13 19.26 9.52 4.74
CA ALA A 13 18.16 10.49 4.78
C ALA A 13 18.17 11.43 3.57
N GLU A 14 19.34 11.82 3.06
CA GLU A 14 19.47 12.62 1.84
C GLU A 14 19.15 11.83 0.56
N ILE A 15 19.43 10.52 0.53
CA ILE A 15 19.13 9.65 -0.61
C ILE A 15 17.64 9.30 -0.67
N ILE A 16 16.96 9.17 0.47
CA ILE A 16 15.52 8.92 0.52
C ILE A 16 14.78 10.23 0.25
N LYS A 17 14.41 10.45 -1.02
CA LYS A 17 13.42 11.48 -1.35
C LYS A 17 12.06 11.05 -0.75
N ASP A 18 11.30 11.98 -0.21
CA ASP A 18 9.99 11.70 0.40
C ASP A 18 9.03 10.99 -0.59
N ASP A 19 9.14 11.32 -1.88
CA ASP A 19 8.42 10.66 -2.97
C ASP A 19 8.82 9.19 -3.19
N ASP A 20 10.00 8.76 -2.73
CA ASP A 20 10.51 7.40 -2.86
C ASP A 20 10.04 6.44 -1.75
N ILE A 21 9.41 6.98 -0.71
CA ILE A 21 8.67 6.21 0.30
C ILE A 21 7.31 5.81 -0.29
N GLU A 22 6.84 4.59 -0.04
CA GLU A 22 5.55 4.12 -0.55
C GLU A 22 4.39 4.72 0.26
N PRO A 23 3.30 5.17 -0.39
CA PRO A 23 2.17 5.73 0.33
C PRO A 23 1.49 4.65 1.20
N CYS A 24 1.06 5.03 2.39
CA CYS A 24 0.45 4.12 3.36
C CYS A 24 -1.08 4.16 3.33
N SER A 25 -1.65 5.17 2.66
CA SER A 25 -3.09 5.43 2.58
C SER A 25 -3.49 5.88 1.18
N ILE A 26 -4.79 5.78 0.88
CA ILE A 26 -5.32 6.27 -0.39
C ILE A 26 -5.24 7.81 -0.45
N ASP A 27 -5.43 8.48 0.68
CA ASP A 27 -5.37 9.94 0.79
C ASP A 27 -3.96 10.44 0.44
N GLU A 28 -2.92 9.81 1.00
CA GLU A 28 -1.52 10.08 0.61
C GLU A 28 -1.27 9.81 -0.88
N CYS A 29 -1.83 8.73 -1.44
CA CYS A 29 -1.69 8.45 -2.88
C CYS A 29 -2.26 9.58 -3.73
N THR A 30 -3.43 10.12 -3.36
CA THR A 30 -4.12 11.15 -4.17
C THR A 30 -3.40 12.49 -4.20
N GLN A 31 -2.55 12.76 -3.21
CA GLN A 31 -1.80 14.00 -3.11
C GLN A 31 -0.47 13.94 -3.88
N ARG A 32 -0.06 12.75 -4.35
CA ARG A 32 1.21 12.55 -5.05
C ARG A 32 1.10 12.74 -6.55
N GLN A 33 2.20 13.15 -7.17
CA GLN A 33 2.27 13.38 -8.61
C GLN A 33 2.03 12.10 -9.43
N ASP A 34 2.38 10.94 -8.87
CA ASP A 34 2.18 9.63 -9.51
C ASP A 34 0.81 9.00 -9.22
N TRP A 35 -0.13 9.76 -8.66
CA TRP A 35 -1.52 9.35 -8.42
C TRP A 35 -2.16 8.62 -9.62
N PRO A 36 -2.05 9.08 -10.88
CA PRO A 36 -2.66 8.36 -12.01
C PRO A 36 -2.22 6.89 -12.10
N LYS A 37 -0.94 6.60 -11.81
CA LYS A 37 -0.40 5.23 -11.85
C LYS A 37 -0.92 4.39 -10.69
N TRP A 38 -1.07 4.99 -9.50
CA TRP A 38 -1.68 4.32 -8.36
C TRP A 38 -3.17 4.02 -8.59
N LYS A 39 -3.89 4.96 -9.19
CA LYS A 39 -5.30 4.79 -9.57
C LYS A 39 -5.48 3.63 -10.54
N ASP A 40 -4.64 3.53 -11.56
CA ASP A 40 -4.66 2.40 -12.51
C ASP A 40 -4.40 1.07 -11.80
N ALA A 41 -3.44 1.04 -10.85
CA ALA A 41 -3.14 -0.16 -10.08
C ALA A 41 -4.32 -0.58 -9.17
N ILE A 42 -5.00 0.38 -8.55
CA ILE A 42 -6.22 0.15 -7.75
C ILE A 42 -7.32 -0.42 -8.64
N GLN A 43 -7.56 0.17 -9.82
CA GLN A 43 -8.59 -0.29 -10.73
C GLN A 43 -8.29 -1.71 -11.25
N ALA A 44 -7.03 -2.01 -11.56
CA ALA A 44 -6.62 -3.35 -11.97
C ALA A 44 -6.90 -4.41 -10.89
N GLU A 45 -6.65 -4.08 -9.61
CA GLU A 45 -6.97 -4.97 -8.49
C GLU A 45 -8.49 -5.14 -8.33
N LEU A 46 -9.27 -4.07 -8.39
CA LEU A 46 -10.74 -4.14 -8.31
C LEU A 46 -11.32 -5.01 -9.43
N ASN A 47 -10.87 -4.80 -10.68
CA ASN A 47 -11.28 -5.61 -11.83
C ASN A 47 -10.90 -7.09 -11.65
N SER A 48 -9.73 -7.37 -11.07
CA SER A 48 -9.28 -8.73 -10.77
C SER A 48 -10.18 -9.42 -9.73
N LEU A 49 -10.60 -8.69 -8.70
CA LEU A 49 -11.49 -9.19 -7.65
C LEU A 49 -12.91 -9.45 -8.19
N GLU A 50 -13.41 -8.56 -9.07
CA GLU A 50 -14.67 -8.74 -9.77
C GLU A 50 -14.63 -9.97 -10.69
N LYS A 51 -13.59 -10.10 -11.52
CA LYS A 51 -13.39 -11.26 -12.40
C LYS A 51 -13.36 -12.58 -11.63
N ARG A 52 -12.81 -12.57 -10.41
CA ARG A 52 -12.75 -13.74 -9.53
C ARG A 52 -14.02 -13.95 -8.71
N SER A 53 -15.02 -13.09 -8.84
CA SER A 53 -16.27 -13.15 -8.06
C SER A 53 -16.02 -13.22 -6.55
N VAL A 54 -14.99 -12.51 -6.06
CA VAL A 54 -14.62 -12.51 -4.63
C VAL A 54 -15.69 -11.84 -3.77
N PHE A 55 -16.38 -10.85 -4.34
CA PHE A 55 -17.45 -10.14 -3.63
C PHE A 55 -18.82 -10.74 -3.97
N GLY A 56 -19.54 -11.13 -2.92
CA GLY A 56 -20.96 -11.43 -3.01
C GLY A 56 -21.83 -10.16 -2.95
N HIS A 57 -23.14 -10.35 -2.85
CA HIS A 57 -24.08 -9.24 -2.68
C HIS A 57 -23.75 -8.41 -1.44
N ILE A 58 -23.84 -7.08 -1.57
CA ILE A 58 -23.72 -6.16 -0.44
C ILE A 58 -24.95 -6.37 0.45
N VAL A 59 -24.72 -6.85 1.67
CA VAL A 59 -25.78 -7.06 2.67
C VAL A 59 -25.56 -6.12 3.87
N PRO A 60 -26.63 -5.68 4.54
CA PRO A 60 -26.49 -4.97 5.81
C PRO A 60 -25.73 -5.82 6.82
N THR A 61 -24.85 -5.19 7.60
CA THR A 61 -24.15 -5.86 8.70
C THR A 61 -25.18 -6.38 9.71
N PRO A 62 -25.20 -7.70 10.01
CA PRO A 62 -26.09 -8.24 11.03
C PRO A 62 -25.83 -7.62 12.41
N PRO A 63 -26.84 -7.58 13.30
CA PRO A 63 -26.65 -7.10 14.67
C PRO A 63 -25.57 -7.94 15.37
N ASN A 64 -24.74 -7.26 16.19
CA ASN A 64 -23.63 -7.84 16.95
C ASN A 64 -22.47 -8.44 16.12
N VAL A 65 -22.37 -8.14 14.83
CA VAL A 65 -21.21 -8.52 14.00
C VAL A 65 -20.30 -7.31 13.79
N ASN A 66 -19.01 -7.48 14.10
CA ASN A 66 -17.97 -6.51 13.72
C ASN A 66 -17.41 -6.89 12.35
N PRO A 67 -17.73 -6.14 11.27
CA PRO A 67 -17.21 -6.45 9.95
C PRO A 67 -15.69 -6.26 9.94
N VAL A 68 -14.99 -7.16 9.24
CA VAL A 68 -13.55 -7.05 9.06
C VAL A 68 -13.26 -5.87 8.15
N GLY A 69 -12.50 -4.89 8.65
CA GLY A 69 -12.05 -3.77 7.85
C GLY A 69 -11.07 -4.20 6.76
N TYR A 70 -10.72 -3.29 5.86
CA TYR A 70 -9.68 -3.52 4.87
C TYR A 70 -8.58 -2.45 4.96
N LYS A 71 -7.44 -2.73 4.35
CA LYS A 71 -6.33 -1.79 4.18
C LYS A 71 -5.75 -1.96 2.77
N TRP A 72 -5.36 -0.85 2.16
CA TRP A 72 -4.58 -0.85 0.93
C TRP A 72 -3.09 -0.94 1.25
N VAL A 73 -2.40 -1.78 0.49
CA VAL A 73 -0.93 -1.86 0.47
C VAL A 73 -0.46 -1.46 -0.91
N PHE A 74 0.37 -0.42 -0.96
CA PHE A 74 0.92 0.14 -2.17
C PHE A 74 2.40 -0.26 -2.28
N THR A 75 2.80 -0.75 -3.44
CA THR A 75 4.19 -1.19 -3.67
C THR A 75 4.64 -0.80 -5.07
N ARG A 76 5.83 -0.21 -5.17
CA ARG A 76 6.50 -0.02 -6.46
C ARG A 76 7.44 -1.17 -6.72
N LYS A 77 7.23 -1.88 -7.82
CA LYS A 77 8.17 -2.88 -8.31
C LYS A 77 9.21 -2.17 -9.16
N ARG A 78 10.49 -2.39 -8.82
CA ARG A 78 11.63 -1.86 -9.57
C ARG A 78 12.29 -2.96 -10.39
N ASN A 79 12.89 -2.62 -11.52
CA ASN A 79 13.66 -3.53 -12.36
C ASN A 79 15.12 -3.63 -11.87
N GLU A 80 15.95 -4.40 -12.58
CA GLU A 80 17.39 -4.57 -12.27
C GLU A 80 18.19 -3.25 -12.33
N LYS A 81 17.69 -2.25 -13.06
CA LYS A 81 18.26 -0.91 -13.14
C LYS A 81 17.72 0.04 -12.06
N ASN A 82 16.96 -0.49 -11.10
CA ASN A 82 16.28 0.27 -10.04
C ASN A 82 15.22 1.27 -10.54
N GLU A 83 14.75 1.12 -11.78
CA GLU A 83 13.67 1.95 -12.34
C GLU A 83 12.31 1.32 -12.02
N ILE A 84 11.28 2.15 -11.81
CA ILE A 84 9.94 1.67 -11.50
C ILE A 84 9.34 0.96 -12.73
N SER A 85 9.19 -0.35 -12.64
CA SER A 85 8.61 -1.19 -13.70
C SER A 85 7.10 -1.34 -13.57
N ARG A 86 6.57 -1.34 -12.34
CA ARG A 86 5.14 -1.52 -12.09
C ARG A 86 4.69 -0.93 -10.77
N TYR A 87 3.50 -0.34 -10.79
CA TYR A 87 2.74 0.03 -9.59
C TYR A 87 1.80 -1.11 -9.21
N LYS A 88 1.78 -1.47 -7.94
CA LYS A 88 0.90 -2.52 -7.41
C LYS A 88 0.13 -1.99 -6.21
N ALA A 89 -1.20 -2.09 -6.26
CA ALA A 89 -2.08 -1.85 -5.13
C ALA A 89 -2.75 -3.18 -4.76
N THR A 90 -2.76 -3.54 -3.47
CA THR A 90 -3.37 -4.78 -2.99
C THR A 90 -4.35 -4.49 -1.88
N ARG A 91 -5.53 -5.10 -1.91
CA ARG A 91 -6.54 -4.97 -0.85
C ARG A 91 -6.41 -6.11 0.14
N CYS A 92 -6.02 -5.80 1.38
CA CYS A 92 -5.83 -6.78 2.44
C CYS A 92 -6.93 -6.63 3.51
N ALA A 93 -7.36 -7.75 4.10
CA ALA A 93 -8.19 -7.72 5.30
C ALA A 93 -7.38 -7.18 6.48
N ARG A 94 -7.97 -6.23 7.23
CA ARG A 94 -7.37 -5.66 8.42
C ARG A 94 -7.82 -6.47 9.62
N PHE A 95 -7.00 -7.41 10.04
CA PHE A 95 -7.21 -8.13 11.29
C PHE A 95 -6.64 -7.31 12.45
N PHE A 96 -7.45 -7.04 13.46
CA PHE A 96 -6.97 -6.53 14.74
C PHE A 96 -6.79 -7.74 15.65
N THR A 97 -5.55 -8.16 15.88
CA THR A 97 -5.27 -9.11 16.96
C THR A 97 -5.50 -8.39 18.27
N LYS A 98 -6.62 -8.68 18.95
CA LYS A 98 -6.74 -8.31 20.37
C LYS A 98 -5.74 -9.20 21.11
N ALA A 99 -4.74 -8.60 21.78
CA ALA A 99 -4.01 -9.30 22.81
C ALA A 99 -5.04 -9.77 23.84
N TRP A 100 -5.11 -11.08 24.05
CA TRP A 100 -5.83 -11.67 25.18
C TRP A 100 -5.28 -11.04 26.46
N ASN A 101 -6.17 -10.57 27.33
CA ASN A 101 -5.88 -10.20 28.71
C ASN A 101 -6.36 -11.33 29.61
#